data_AF-A0A817DMQ8-F1
#
_entry.id   AF-A0A817DMQ8-F1
#
_cell.length_a   1.000
_cell.length_b   1.000
_cell.length_c   1.000
_cell.angle_alpha   90.00
_cell.angle_beta   90.00
_cell.angle_gamma   90.00
#
_symmetry.space_group_name_H-M   'P 1'
#
loop_
_entity.id
_entity.type
_entity.pdbx_description
1 polymer ?
#
loop_
_entity_poly.entity_id
_entity_poly.type
_entity_poly.pdbx_seq_one_letter_code
_entity_poly.pdbx_strand_id
1 'polypeptide(L)'
;MGWVSFTELASMDCRGIMFDVTDGVSSPSLVCLPPQKFFEYEHDSRDHTLGRIGDKMVKLDGSLISTFLHKSQIRLKSKASLDSQQVRLAESCLYQNSQLRREIQ
;
A
#
# COMPACT_ATOMS: atom_id res chain seq x y z
N MET A 1 11.22 -15.61 5.62
CA MET A 1 10.19 -16.00 4.64
C MET A 1 10.89 -16.31 3.33
N GLY A 2 10.65 -17.49 2.76
CA GLY A 2 11.22 -17.91 1.46
C GLY A 2 10.23 -17.71 0.32
N TRP A 3 10.68 -17.92 -0.93
CA TRP A 3 9.85 -17.77 -2.14
C TRP A 3 8.48 -18.47 -2.05
N VAL A 4 8.44 -19.68 -1.47
CA VAL A 4 7.24 -20.51 -1.34
C VAL A 4 6.09 -19.78 -0.63
N SER A 5 6.37 -18.95 0.37
CA SER A 5 5.29 -18.23 1.08
C SER A 5 4.60 -17.17 0.22
N PHE A 6 5.23 -16.73 -0.89
CA PHE A 6 4.65 -15.79 -1.84
C PHE A 6 3.85 -16.46 -2.96
N THR A 7 3.81 -17.80 -2.97
CA THR A 7 2.96 -18.59 -3.89
C THR A 7 1.63 -18.98 -3.25
N GLU A 8 1.48 -18.78 -1.95
CA GLU A 8 0.23 -19.00 -1.23
C GLU A 8 -0.85 -18.02 -1.65
N LEU A 9 -2.11 -18.46 -1.57
CA LEU A 9 -3.27 -17.66 -1.96
C LEU A 9 -3.27 -16.29 -1.26
N ALA A 10 -3.40 -15.22 -2.04
CA ALA A 10 -3.44 -13.82 -1.58
C ALA A 10 -2.22 -13.33 -0.78
N SER A 11 -1.14 -14.12 -0.67
CA SER A 11 0.09 -13.73 0.06
C SER A 11 0.74 -12.46 -0.47
N MET A 12 0.59 -12.20 -1.78
CA MET A 12 1.12 -11.02 -2.44
C MET A 12 0.40 -9.73 -2.03
N ASP A 13 -0.87 -9.81 -1.63
CA ASP A 13 -1.68 -8.70 -1.12
C ASP A 13 -1.42 -8.43 0.38
N CYS A 14 -0.78 -9.36 1.10
CA CYS A 14 -0.47 -9.26 2.52
C CYS A 14 0.69 -8.27 2.83
N ARG A 15 0.73 -7.13 2.14
CA ARG A 15 1.76 -6.08 2.26
C ARG A 15 1.15 -4.74 2.62
N GLY A 16 0.52 -4.68 3.80
CA GLY A 16 -0.03 -3.45 4.37
C GLY A 16 -1.47 -3.15 3.96
N ILE A 17 -2.19 -4.14 3.44
CA ILE A 17 -3.65 -4.14 3.34
C ILE A 17 -4.27 -3.86 4.71
N MET A 18 -5.39 -3.14 4.75
CA MET A 18 -6.08 -2.79 6.01
C MET A 18 -7.58 -2.96 5.87
N PHE A 19 -8.18 -3.53 6.91
CA PHE A 19 -9.61 -3.75 7.04
C PHE A 19 -10.14 -2.95 8.24
N ASP A 20 -11.34 -2.39 8.08
CA ASP A 20 -12.14 -1.91 9.20
C ASP A 20 -12.92 -3.09 9.76
N VAL A 21 -12.81 -3.27 11.08
CA VAL A 21 -13.45 -4.33 11.86
C VAL A 21 -14.29 -3.75 13.00
N THR A 22 -14.64 -2.46 12.92
CA THR A 22 -15.44 -1.77 13.94
C THR A 22 -16.80 -2.42 14.15
N ASP A 23 -17.43 -2.93 13.09
CA ASP A 23 -18.68 -3.70 13.13
C ASP A 23 -18.49 -5.20 13.45
N GLY A 24 -17.30 -5.57 13.92
CA GLY A 24 -16.93 -6.94 14.28
C GLY A 24 -16.12 -7.67 13.20
N VAL A 25 -15.41 -8.72 13.63
CA VAL A 25 -14.48 -9.49 12.78
C VAL A 25 -15.22 -10.35 11.74
N SER A 26 -16.52 -10.60 11.92
CA SER A 26 -17.35 -11.36 10.98
C SER A 26 -17.71 -10.60 9.71
N SER A 27 -17.56 -9.27 9.70
CA SER A 27 -17.94 -8.40 8.59
C SER A 27 -16.86 -7.35 8.29
N PRO A 28 -15.61 -7.76 7.97
CA PRO A 28 -14.54 -6.82 7.72
C PRO A 28 -14.76 -6.05 6.42
N SER A 29 -14.52 -4.74 6.44
CA SER A 29 -14.57 -3.89 5.24
C SER A 29 -13.17 -3.53 4.79
N LEU A 30 -12.82 -3.76 3.52
CA LEU A 30 -11.53 -3.34 2.98
C LEU A 30 -11.47 -1.82 2.89
N VAL A 31 -10.54 -1.19 3.61
CA VAL A 31 -10.41 0.28 3.67
C VAL A 31 -9.11 0.82 3.08
N CYS A 32 -8.10 -0.04 2.86
CA CYS A 32 -6.86 0.35 2.21
C CYS A 32 -6.26 -0.84 1.46
N LEU A 33 -5.95 -0.65 0.18
CA LEU A 33 -5.33 -1.65 -0.68
C LEU A 33 -4.05 -1.07 -1.34
N PRO A 34 -2.89 -1.12 -0.66
CA PRO A 34 -1.62 -0.76 -1.26
C PRO A 34 -1.23 -1.73 -2.39
N PRO A 35 -0.26 -1.38 -3.25
CA PRO A 35 0.20 -2.28 -4.30
C PRO A 35 0.69 -3.62 -3.75
N GLN A 36 0.38 -4.70 -4.49
CA GLN A 36 0.89 -6.04 -4.24
C GLN A 36 2.41 -6.04 -4.07
N LYS A 37 2.93 -7.03 -3.32
CA LYS A 37 4.37 -7.31 -3.30
C LYS A 37 4.84 -7.51 -4.74
N PHE A 38 5.91 -6.84 -5.11
CA PHE A 38 6.66 -7.12 -6.32
C PHE A 38 8.12 -7.35 -5.95
N PHE A 39 8.87 -7.94 -6.86
CA PHE A 39 10.26 -8.30 -6.65
C PHE A 39 11.15 -7.61 -7.67
N GLU A 40 12.44 -7.58 -7.39
CA GLU A 40 13.45 -7.23 -8.38
C GLU A 40 13.42 -8.27 -9.51
N TYR A 41 13.89 -7.88 -10.70
CA TYR A 41 13.79 -8.70 -11.90
C TYR A 41 14.49 -10.05 -11.77
N GLU A 42 15.62 -10.12 -11.05
CA GLU A 42 16.42 -11.34 -10.89
C GLU A 42 16.25 -12.01 -9.52
N HIS A 43 15.18 -11.68 -8.80
CA HIS A 43 15.02 -12.12 -7.40
C HIS A 43 14.73 -13.63 -7.25
N ASP A 44 14.18 -14.26 -8.29
CA ASP A 44 13.80 -15.66 -8.27
C ASP A 44 14.12 -16.34 -9.61
N SER A 45 13.85 -17.64 -9.69
CA SER A 45 14.15 -18.45 -10.86
C SER A 45 13.01 -18.49 -11.88
N ARG A 46 12.07 -17.53 -11.87
CA ARG A 46 11.00 -17.48 -12.87
C ARG A 46 11.56 -17.09 -14.22
N ASP A 47 11.03 -17.73 -15.25
CA ASP A 47 11.38 -17.40 -16.63
C ASP A 47 10.68 -16.11 -17.07
N HIS A 48 11.47 -15.06 -17.24
CA HIS A 48 11.00 -13.75 -17.70
C HIS A 48 11.04 -13.58 -19.22
N THR A 49 11.46 -14.59 -20.00
CA THR A 49 11.56 -14.49 -21.47
C THR A 49 10.21 -14.25 -22.15
N LEU A 50 9.11 -14.68 -21.51
CA LEU A 50 7.75 -14.43 -21.96
C LEU A 50 7.17 -13.10 -21.45
N GLY A 51 7.84 -12.47 -20.48
CA GLY A 51 7.41 -11.21 -19.88
C GLY A 51 7.62 -10.04 -20.83
N ARG A 52 6.64 -9.13 -20.92
CA ARG A 52 6.78 -7.86 -21.64
C ARG A 52 6.72 -6.71 -20.63
N ILE A 53 7.65 -5.77 -20.76
CA ILE A 53 7.61 -4.52 -19.98
C ILE A 53 6.43 -3.69 -20.50
N GLY A 54 5.41 -3.48 -19.66
CA GLY A 54 4.23 -2.68 -20.01
C GLY A 54 4.45 -1.19 -19.82
N ASP A 55 4.93 -0.79 -18.65
CA ASP A 55 5.22 0.60 -18.30
C ASP A 55 6.44 0.68 -17.35
N LYS A 56 6.99 1.89 -17.18
CA LYS A 56 8.08 2.18 -16.26
C LYS A 56 7.80 3.45 -15.46
N MET A 57 8.15 3.42 -14.19
CA MET A 57 8.02 4.56 -13.28
C MET A 57 9.35 4.83 -12.61
N VAL A 58 9.58 6.09 -12.21
CA VAL A 58 10.71 6.43 -11.34
C VAL A 58 10.47 5.81 -9.97
N LYS A 59 11.37 4.92 -9.54
CA LYS A 59 11.32 4.32 -8.21
C LYS A 59 11.88 5.31 -7.18
N LEU A 60 10.99 6.14 -6.64
CA LEU A 60 11.33 7.08 -5.56
C LEU A 60 11.79 6.32 -4.31
N ASP A 61 12.86 6.82 -3.68
CA ASP A 61 13.38 6.28 -2.43
C ASP A 61 12.74 6.98 -1.23
N GLY A 62 11.87 6.26 -0.52
CA GLY A 62 11.07 6.81 0.55
C GLY A 62 10.19 5.76 1.21
N SER A 63 9.20 6.23 1.98
CA SER A 63 8.24 5.36 2.64
C SER A 63 6.90 5.35 1.91
N LEU A 64 6.34 4.17 1.68
CA LEU A 64 5.01 4.02 1.08
C LEU A 64 3.96 4.58 2.05
N ILE A 65 3.20 5.56 1.56
CA ILE A 65 2.03 6.13 2.20
C ILE A 65 0.79 5.73 1.39
N SER A 66 -0.27 5.31 2.06
CA SER A 66 -1.52 4.89 1.45
C SER A 66 -2.70 5.60 2.12
N THR A 67 -3.72 5.90 1.33
CA THR A 67 -4.95 6.54 1.80
C THR A 67 -5.95 5.52 2.32
N PHE A 68 -6.78 5.94 3.27
CA PHE A 68 -7.97 5.21 3.69
C PHE A 68 -9.04 6.20 4.14
N LEU A 69 -10.30 5.78 4.11
CA LEU A 69 -11.41 6.60 4.59
C LEU A 69 -11.67 6.29 6.07
N HIS A 70 -11.70 7.33 6.90
CA HIS A 70 -12.09 7.21 8.30
C HIS A 70 -13.06 8.35 8.65
N LYS A 71 -14.29 8.01 9.05
CA LYS A 71 -15.33 8.98 9.41
C LYS A 71 -15.52 10.08 8.34
N SER A 72 -15.61 9.67 7.07
CA SER A 72 -15.74 10.57 5.91
C SER A 72 -14.55 11.51 5.68
N GLN A 73 -13.40 11.24 6.29
CA GLN A 73 -12.16 11.97 6.06
C GLN A 73 -11.10 11.04 5.48
N ILE A 74 -10.38 11.52 4.47
CA ILE A 74 -9.21 10.84 3.95
C ILE A 74 -8.10 10.96 4.99
N ARG A 75 -7.54 9.82 5.37
CA ARG A 75 -6.42 9.68 6.31
C ARG A 75 -5.31 8.88 5.66
N LEU A 76 -4.11 9.02 6.21
CA LEU A 76 -2.92 8.40 5.68
C LEU A 76 -2.41 7.31 6.60
N LYS A 77 -1.83 6.27 6.01
CA LYS A 77 -1.11 5.23 6.72
C LYS A 77 0.20 4.88 6.04
N SER A 78 1.16 4.39 6.82
CA SER A 78 2.36 3.75 6.28
C SER A 78 2.08 2.27 5.99
N LYS A 79 3.11 1.52 5.60
CA LYS A 79 3.01 0.07 5.35
C LYS A 79 2.32 -0.69 6.49
N ALA A 80 2.66 -0.40 7.75
CA ALA A 80 2.20 -1.19 8.89
C ALA A 80 1.71 -0.36 10.10
N SER A 81 1.60 0.97 9.96
CA SER A 81 1.23 1.84 11.08
C SER A 81 0.40 3.04 10.62
N LEU A 82 -0.57 3.42 11.46
CA LEU A 82 -1.40 4.62 11.33
C LEU A 82 -0.79 5.85 12.02
N ASP A 83 0.27 5.68 12.82
CA ASP A 83 0.86 6.77 13.62
C ASP A 83 2.40 6.69 13.65
N SER A 84 3.01 6.29 12.53
CA SER A 84 4.46 6.41 12.38
C SER A 84 4.85 7.87 12.14
N GLN A 85 6.13 8.20 12.35
CA GLN A 85 6.66 9.53 12.05
C GLN A 85 6.39 9.93 10.59
N GLN A 86 6.51 8.99 9.66
CA GLN A 86 6.24 9.21 8.24
C GLN A 86 4.78 9.55 7.98
N VAL A 87 3.84 8.91 8.69
CA VAL A 87 2.42 9.25 8.61
C VAL A 87 2.17 10.66 9.14
N ARG A 88 2.71 11.01 10.31
CA ARG A 88 2.53 12.36 10.88
C ARG A 88 3.05 13.45 9.96
N LEU A 89 4.22 13.24 9.34
CA LEU A 89 4.78 14.17 8.36
C LEU A 89 3.95 14.24 7.07
N ALA A 90 3.47 13.09 6.57
CA ALA A 90 2.63 13.04 5.38
C ALA A 90 1.26 13.72 5.62
N GLU A 91 0.64 13.51 6.78
CA GLU A 91 -0.60 14.16 7.19
C GLU A 91 -0.38 15.68 7.27
N SER A 92 0.71 16.14 7.91
CA SER A 92 1.06 17.57 7.93
C SER A 92 1.23 18.14 6.51
N CYS A 93 1.89 17.42 5.61
CA CYS A 93 2.06 17.83 4.21
C CYS A 93 0.72 17.92 3.48
N LEU A 94 -0.14 16.92 3.64
CA LEU A 94 -1.49 16.91 3.08
C LEU A 94 -2.33 18.07 3.62
N TYR A 95 -2.25 18.34 4.92
CA TYR A 95 -3.01 19.42 5.52
C TYR A 95 -2.49 20.81 5.08
N GLN A 96 -1.20 20.97 4.82
CA GLN A 96 -0.63 22.24 4.37
C GLN A 96 -0.80 22.49 2.86
N ASN A 97 -1.06 21.45 2.07
CA ASN A 97 -1.14 21.55 0.62
C ASN A 97 -2.59 21.44 0.10
N SER A 98 -3.22 22.59 -0.19
CA SER A 98 -4.60 22.66 -0.68
C SER A 98 -4.79 22.09 -2.09
N GLN A 99 -3.74 22.03 -2.91
CA GLN A 99 -3.80 21.37 -4.21
C GLN A 99 -3.88 19.85 -4.03
N LEU A 100 -2.96 19.27 -3.24
CA LEU A 100 -2.92 17.84 -3.00
C LEU A 100 -4.23 17.32 -2.40
N ARG A 101 -4.86 18.08 -1.48
CA ARG A 101 -6.18 17.72 -0.95
C ARG A 101 -7.27 17.63 -2.01
N ARG A 102 -7.23 18.49 -3.02
CA ARG A 102 -8.23 18.47 -4.11
C ARG A 102 -8.01 17.30 -5.07
N GLU A 103 -6.76 16.85 -5.24
CA GLU A 103 -6.44 15.72 -6.13
C GLU A 103 -6.87 14.38 -5.56
N ILE A 104 -7.04 14.28 -4.24
CA ILE A 104 -7.39 13.02 -3.56
C ILE A 104 -8.84 12.94 -3.10
N GLN A 105 -9.62 14.03 -3.21
CA GLN A 105 -11.06 14.10 -2.91
C GLN A 105 -11.90 13.70 -4.12
#